data_AF-A0A285VDT2-F1
#
_entry.id   AF-A0A285VDT2-F1
#
_cell.length_a   1.000
_cell.length_b   1.000
_cell.length_c   1.000
_cell.angle_alpha   90.00
_cell.angle_beta   90.00
_cell.angle_gamma   90.00
#
_symmetry.space_group_name_H-M   'P 1'
#
loop_
_entity.id
_entity.type
_entity.pdbx_description
1 polymer ?
#
loop_
_entity_poly.entity_id
_entity_poly.type
_entity_poly.pdbx_seq_one_letter_code
_entity_poly.pdbx_strand_id
1 'polypeptide(L)'
;MTGCTSGTPASEALDGEPLAWDQIEGVEVVDEAVVDGSTGGLTGKPSYPTVTRHLVPADGSTPEELAERLIDQSVEQGWDGQSPPAQFPYRATKSLFPGRGLLLVAIHAEEPPARVVLTLSAH
;
A
#
# COMPACT_ATOMS: atom_id res chain seq x y z
N MET A 1 -7.46 30.08 -16.82
CA MET A 1 -8.56 29.39 -16.13
C MET A 1 -8.06 28.02 -15.76
N THR A 2 -7.84 27.80 -14.47
CA THR A 2 -7.21 26.62 -13.88
C THR A 2 -8.20 25.47 -13.94
N GLY A 3 -7.94 24.48 -14.79
CA GLY A 3 -8.71 23.24 -14.82
C GLY A 3 -8.32 22.40 -13.61
N CYS A 4 -9.11 22.48 -12.53
CA CYS A 4 -9.05 21.51 -11.46
C CYS A 4 -9.63 20.20 -12.02
N THR A 5 -8.77 19.30 -12.51
CA THR A 5 -9.14 17.90 -12.66
C THR A 5 -9.27 17.33 -11.25
N SER A 6 -10.50 17.04 -10.84
CA SER A 6 -10.79 16.22 -9.67
C SER A 6 -10.11 14.87 -9.87
N GLY A 7 -8.94 14.69 -9.27
CA GLY A 7 -8.31 13.38 -9.19
C GLY A 7 -9.20 12.50 -8.32
N THR A 8 -9.58 11.34 -8.84
CA THR A 8 -10.21 10.28 -8.05
C THR A 8 -9.17 9.86 -7.01
N PRO A 9 -9.43 10.05 -5.69
CA PRO A 9 -8.53 9.62 -4.63
C PRO A 9 -8.16 8.16 -4.83
N ALA A 10 -6.92 7.76 -4.56
CA ALA A 10 -6.54 6.36 -4.75
C ALA A 10 -7.41 5.38 -3.93
N SER A 11 -8.02 5.80 -2.81
CA SER A 11 -9.04 5.02 -2.09
C SER A 11 -10.33 4.75 -2.91
N GLU A 12 -10.73 5.70 -3.75
CA GLU A 12 -11.84 5.56 -4.69
C GLU A 12 -11.40 4.84 -5.99
N ALA A 13 -10.13 5.01 -6.40
CA ALA A 13 -9.55 4.31 -7.56
C ALA A 13 -9.28 2.81 -7.29
N LEU A 14 -9.20 2.42 -6.02
CA LEU A 14 -9.12 1.04 -5.55
C LEU A 14 -10.51 0.44 -5.29
N ASP A 15 -11.60 1.10 -5.71
CA ASP A 15 -13.00 0.67 -5.58
C ASP A 15 -13.42 0.32 -4.13
N GLY A 16 -12.80 0.97 -3.14
CA GLY A 16 -13.07 0.68 -1.73
C GLY A 16 -12.59 -0.70 -1.27
N GLU A 17 -11.63 -1.33 -1.97
CA GLU A 17 -11.00 -2.57 -1.52
C GLU A 17 -10.34 -2.34 -0.15
N PRO A 18 -10.80 -3.04 0.91
CA PRO A 18 -10.23 -2.90 2.23
C PRO A 18 -8.77 -3.33 2.16
N LEU A 19 -7.89 -2.44 2.61
CA LEU A 19 -6.46 -2.71 2.62
C LEU A 19 -6.16 -3.74 3.71
N ALA A 20 -5.06 -4.48 3.55
CA ALA A 20 -4.62 -5.47 4.53
C ALA A 20 -4.51 -4.88 5.94
N TRP A 21 -4.24 -3.58 6.09
CA TRP A 21 -4.13 -2.94 7.41
C TRP A 21 -5.47 -2.46 7.98
N ASP A 22 -6.54 -2.25 7.20
CA ASP A 22 -7.84 -1.73 7.69
C ASP A 22 -8.46 -2.65 8.77
N GLN A 23 -7.99 -3.90 8.84
CA GLN A 23 -8.47 -4.93 9.75
C GLN A 23 -7.44 -5.31 10.82
N ILE A 24 -6.25 -4.68 10.84
CA ILE A 24 -5.19 -4.98 11.82
C ILE A 24 -5.28 -4.00 12.97
N GLU A 25 -5.61 -4.51 14.15
CA GLU A 25 -5.58 -3.75 15.39
C GLU A 25 -4.13 -3.44 15.83
N GLY A 26 -3.94 -2.35 16.58
CA GLY A 26 -2.63 -2.02 17.16
C GLY A 26 -1.63 -1.40 16.19
N VAL A 27 -2.11 -0.74 15.13
CA VAL A 27 -1.30 -0.04 14.13
C VAL A 27 -1.59 1.46 14.14
N GLU A 28 -0.54 2.28 14.07
CA GLU A 28 -0.65 3.73 13.89
C GLU A 28 -0.11 4.12 12.50
N VAL A 29 -0.85 4.99 11.80
CA VAL A 29 -0.44 5.58 10.52
C VAL A 29 0.32 6.87 10.82
N VAL A 30 1.63 6.87 10.54
CA VAL A 30 2.51 8.04 10.74
C VAL A 30 2.43 9.00 9.57
N ASP A 31 2.33 8.44 8.36
CA ASP A 31 2.29 9.21 7.12
C ASP A 31 1.52 8.46 6.04
N GLU A 32 0.88 9.21 5.15
CA GLU A 32 0.13 8.68 4.01
C GLU A 32 0.37 9.57 2.78
N ALA A 33 0.80 8.94 1.70
CA ALA A 33 0.91 9.55 0.39
C ALA A 33 -0.07 8.88 -0.58
N VAL A 34 -0.94 9.70 -1.17
CA VAL A 34 -1.89 9.28 -2.19
C VAL A 34 -1.50 9.92 -3.51
N VAL A 35 -1.28 9.10 -4.53
CA VAL A 35 -1.03 9.53 -5.90
C VAL A 35 -2.24 9.15 -6.73
N ASP A 36 -2.96 10.16 -7.20
CA ASP A 36 -4.08 9.96 -8.11
C ASP A 36 -3.56 9.50 -9.47
N GLY A 37 -4.14 8.44 -9.99
CA GLY A 37 -3.84 7.91 -11.32
C GLY A 37 -4.40 8.81 -12.42
N SER A 38 -3.83 10.00 -12.61
CA SER A 38 -4.20 10.88 -13.72
C SER A 38 -3.32 10.61 -14.94
N THR A 39 -3.91 10.54 -16.12
CA THR A 39 -3.15 10.58 -17.39
C THR A 39 -2.64 12.02 -17.58
N GLY A 40 -1.58 12.40 -16.87
CA GLY A 40 -1.26 13.82 -16.73
C GLY A 40 0.14 14.11 -16.21
N GLY A 41 1.18 13.61 -16.88
CA GLY A 41 2.56 14.02 -16.61
C GLY A 41 3.36 14.14 -17.90
N LEU A 42 4.27 15.12 -17.96
CA LEU A 42 5.18 15.53 -19.05
C LEU A 42 5.96 14.41 -19.79
N THR A 43 5.79 13.15 -19.39
CA THR A 43 6.48 11.96 -19.90
C THR A 43 5.58 10.99 -20.68
N GLY A 44 4.26 11.22 -20.73
CA GLY A 44 3.31 10.38 -21.50
C GLY A 44 3.14 8.95 -20.97
N LYS A 45 3.65 8.65 -19.77
CA LYS A 45 3.42 7.35 -19.12
C LYS A 45 2.17 7.43 -18.24
N PRO A 46 1.27 6.43 -18.29
CA PRO A 46 0.19 6.35 -17.32
C PRO A 46 0.80 6.26 -15.91
N SER A 47 0.43 7.18 -15.02
CA SER A 47 0.62 6.99 -13.59
C SER A 47 -0.55 6.19 -13.06
N TYR A 48 -0.23 5.09 -12.42
CA TYR A 48 -1.20 4.24 -11.76
C TYR A 48 -1.58 4.88 -10.42
N PRO A 49 -2.86 4.81 -10.00
CA PRO A 49 -3.25 5.22 -8.66
C PRO A 49 -2.45 4.39 -7.65
N THR A 50 -1.81 5.09 -6.71
CA THR A 50 -0.94 4.48 -5.70
C THR A 50 -1.24 5.06 -4.33
N VAL A 51 -1.37 4.19 -3.33
CA VAL A 51 -1.41 4.54 -1.91
C VAL A 51 -0.12 4.04 -1.27
N THR A 52 0.61 4.91 -0.59
CA THR A 52 1.76 4.55 0.24
C THR A 52 1.49 4.99 1.67
N ARG A 53 1.68 4.11 2.64
CA ARG A 53 1.48 4.40 4.05
C ARG A 53 2.69 3.97 4.87
N HIS A 54 3.05 4.80 5.82
CA HIS A 54 4.07 4.51 6.80
C HIS A 54 3.39 4.14 8.11
N LEU A 55 3.57 2.90 8.52
CA LEU A 55 2.91 2.28 9.66
C LEU A 55 3.92 2.03 10.77
N VAL A 56 3.49 2.23 12.01
CA VAL A 56 4.25 1.85 13.20
C VAL A 56 3.39 0.98 14.12
N PRO A 57 3.99 -0.02 14.79
CA PRO A 57 3.27 -0.81 15.79
C PRO A 57 2.96 0.04 17.02
N ALA A 58 1.69 0.06 17.45
CA ALA A 58 1.20 0.78 18.62
C ALA A 58 0.94 -0.15 19.82
N ASP A 59 0.97 -1.46 19.60
CA ASP A 59 0.74 -2.53 20.57
C ASP A 59 2.03 -3.05 21.25
N GLY A 60 3.18 -2.45 20.92
CA GLY A 60 4.49 -2.86 21.44
C GLY A 60 5.18 -3.98 20.65
N SER A 61 4.59 -4.41 19.53
CA SER A 61 5.25 -5.34 18.58
C SER A 61 6.41 -4.68 17.82
N THR A 62 7.26 -5.48 17.17
CA THR A 62 8.31 -4.97 16.29
C THR A 62 7.77 -4.65 14.88
N PRO A 63 8.46 -3.82 14.09
CA PRO A 63 8.10 -3.58 12.69
C PRO A 63 8.05 -4.86 11.86
N GLU A 64 8.91 -5.85 12.14
CA GLU A 64 8.89 -7.16 11.51
C GLU A 64 7.60 -7.92 11.83
N GLU A 65 7.20 -7.98 13.10
CA GLU A 65 5.94 -8.61 13.53
C GLU A 65 4.71 -7.93 12.90
N LEU A 66 4.72 -6.60 12.81
CA LEU A 66 3.69 -5.86 12.08
C LEU A 66 3.68 -6.20 10.59
N ALA A 67 4.86 -6.27 9.96
CA ALA A 67 4.97 -6.58 8.54
C ALA A 67 4.52 -8.01 8.22
N GLU A 68 4.82 -8.98 9.09
CA GLU A 68 4.31 -10.36 8.97
C GLU A 68 2.78 -10.41 9.07
N ARG A 69 2.18 -9.72 10.05
CA ARG A 69 0.71 -9.62 10.16
C ARG A 69 0.06 -9.02 8.91
N LEU A 70 0.68 -7.98 8.33
CA LEU A 70 0.24 -7.37 7.08
C LEU A 70 0.31 -8.35 5.90
N ILE A 71 1.36 -9.16 5.84
CA ILE A 71 1.51 -10.21 4.83
C ILE A 71 0.41 -11.25 4.98
N ASP A 72 0.22 -11.79 6.18
CA ASP A 72 -0.79 -12.83 6.44
C ASP A 72 -2.20 -12.32 6.10
N GLN A 73 -2.55 -11.11 6.55
CA GLN A 73 -3.83 -10.49 6.27
C GLN A 73 -4.03 -10.21 4.77
N SER A 74 -2.96 -9.87 4.04
CA SER A 74 -3.03 -9.70 2.59
C SER A 74 -3.32 -11.03 1.89
N VAL A 75 -2.67 -12.12 2.31
CA VAL A 75 -2.92 -13.45 1.74
C VAL A 75 -4.37 -13.87 2.00
N GLU A 76 -4.90 -13.62 3.21
CA GLU A 76 -6.32 -13.86 3.54
C GLU A 76 -7.29 -13.05 2.67
N GLN A 77 -6.90 -11.83 2.28
CA GLN A 77 -7.66 -10.98 1.35
C GLN A 77 -7.49 -11.37 -0.13
N GLY A 78 -6.80 -12.47 -0.42
CA GLY A 78 -6.61 -13.00 -1.77
C GLY A 78 -5.46 -12.37 -2.55
N TRP A 79 -4.50 -11.76 -1.86
CA TRP A 79 -3.25 -11.32 -2.47
C TRP A 79 -2.33 -12.52 -2.73
N ASP A 80 -1.88 -12.68 -3.98
CA ASP A 80 -1.00 -13.75 -4.40
C ASP A 80 0.49 -13.36 -4.22
N GLY A 81 1.13 -13.96 -3.22
CA GLY A 81 2.52 -13.70 -2.84
C GLY A 81 3.50 -14.10 -3.94
N GLN A 82 4.32 -13.15 -4.37
CA GLN A 82 5.40 -13.34 -5.36
C GLN A 82 6.77 -13.53 -4.70
N SER A 83 6.84 -13.47 -3.37
CA SER A 83 8.06 -13.62 -2.57
C SER A 83 7.78 -14.48 -1.33
N PRO A 84 8.77 -15.21 -0.79
CA PRO A 84 8.61 -15.95 0.45
C PRO A 84 8.11 -15.04 1.59
N PRO A 85 7.27 -15.55 2.50
CA PRO A 85 6.94 -14.86 3.74
C PRO A 85 8.22 -14.49 4.50
N ALA A 86 8.23 -13.34 5.19
CA ALA A 86 9.37 -12.79 5.92
C ALA A 86 10.59 -12.36 5.06
N GLN A 87 10.48 -12.31 3.73
CA GLN A 87 11.46 -11.63 2.87
C GLN A 87 10.98 -10.24 2.49
N PHE A 88 11.71 -9.20 2.92
CA PHE A 88 11.40 -7.80 2.62
C PHE A 88 12.26 -7.26 1.47
N PRO A 89 11.68 -6.50 0.52
CA PRO A 89 10.26 -6.16 0.42
C PRO A 89 9.43 -7.37 -0.03
N TYR A 90 8.35 -7.66 0.69
CA TYR A 90 7.36 -8.65 0.28
C TYR A 90 6.52 -8.06 -0.84
N ARG A 91 6.23 -8.87 -1.86
CA ARG A 91 5.45 -8.47 -3.02
C ARG A 91 4.29 -9.43 -3.20
N ALA A 92 3.10 -8.89 -3.43
CA ALA A 92 1.94 -9.68 -3.80
C ALA A 92 1.12 -8.98 -4.87
N THR A 93 0.29 -9.75 -5.57
CA THR A 93 -0.59 -9.19 -6.61
C THR A 93 -2.01 -9.72 -6.49
N LYS A 94 -2.97 -8.90 -6.87
CA LYS A 94 -4.39 -9.26 -6.86
C LYS A 94 -5.04 -8.69 -8.12
N SER A 95 -6.05 -9.35 -8.68
CA SER A 95 -6.88 -8.73 -9.71
C SER A 95 -7.76 -7.67 -9.04
N LEU A 96 -7.61 -6.40 -9.44
CA LEU A 96 -8.40 -5.28 -8.94
C LEU A 96 -9.14 -4.66 -10.12
N PHE A 97 -10.36 -4.16 -9.96
CA PHE A 97 -10.98 -3.44 -11.08
C PHE A 97 -10.30 -2.06 -11.25
N PRO A 98 -9.86 -1.64 -12.46
CA PRO A 98 -10.03 -2.26 -13.78
C PRO A 98 -8.87 -3.15 -14.29
N GLY A 99 -7.83 -3.44 -13.50
CA GLY A 99 -6.72 -4.31 -13.91
C GLY A 99 -6.03 -5.12 -12.79
N ARG A 100 -4.76 -4.82 -12.48
CA ARG A 100 -3.94 -5.62 -11.55
C ARG A 100 -3.43 -4.77 -10.40
N GLY A 101 -3.78 -5.13 -9.18
CA GLY A 101 -3.16 -4.62 -7.96
C GLY A 101 -1.76 -5.17 -7.74
N LEU A 102 -0.85 -4.31 -7.31
CA LEU A 102 0.46 -4.64 -6.75
C LEU A 102 0.52 -4.15 -5.31
N LEU A 103 0.77 -5.07 -4.38
CA LEU A 103 1.03 -4.80 -2.97
C LEU A 103 2.52 -4.98 -2.68
N LEU A 104 3.09 -4.03 -1.95
CA LEU A 104 4.45 -4.08 -1.44
C LEU A 104 4.42 -3.83 0.07
N VAL A 105 5.08 -4.70 0.83
CA VAL A 105 5.34 -4.50 2.27
C VAL A 105 6.84 -4.44 2.46
N ALA A 106 7.36 -3.32 2.96
CA ALA A 106 8.78 -3.12 3.22
C ALA A 106 9.02 -2.62 4.64
N ILE A 107 10.21 -2.86 5.18
CA ILE A 107 10.63 -2.30 6.46
C ILE A 107 11.68 -1.23 6.17
N HIS A 108 11.40 0.01 6.57
CA HIS A 108 12.35 1.11 6.48
C HIS A 108 13.02 1.30 7.85
N ALA A 109 14.23 0.74 7.98
CA ALA A 109 15.00 0.73 9.22
C ALA A 109 15.92 1.95 9.40
N GLU A 110 15.99 2.85 8.41
CA GLU A 110 17.00 3.92 8.38
C GLU A 110 16.65 5.12 9.28
N GLU A 111 15.40 5.27 9.72
CA GLU A 111 14.97 6.29 10.66
C GLU A 111 14.24 5.66 11.86
N PRO A 112 14.74 5.81 13.10
CA PRO A 112 13.96 5.41 14.27
C PRO A 112 12.78 6.38 14.51
N PRO A 113 11.57 5.89 14.82
CA PRO A 113 11.21 4.47 14.92
C PRO A 113 11.14 3.82 13.54
N ALA A 114 11.71 2.63 13.41
CA ALA A 114 11.63 1.85 12.17
C ALA A 114 10.16 1.65 11.77
N ARG A 115 9.88 1.82 10.47
CA ARG A 115 8.52 1.90 9.94
C ARG A 115 8.25 0.76 8.97
N VAL A 116 7.02 0.29 8.93
CA VAL A 116 6.55 -0.59 7.86
C VAL A 116 5.94 0.28 6.77
N VAL A 117 6.46 0.18 5.56
CA VAL A 117 5.95 0.87 4.38
C VAL A 117 5.05 -0.09 3.61
N LEU A 118 3.76 0.23 3.58
CA LEU A 118 2.76 -0.47 2.79
C LEU A 118 2.49 0.34 1.53
N THR A 119 2.75 -0.23 0.36
CA THR A 119 2.42 0.41 -0.93
C THR A 119 1.43 -0.46 -1.70
N LEU A 120 0.39 0.16 -2.21
CA LEU A 120 -0.59 -0.46 -3.08
C LEU A 120 -0.71 0.35 -4.37
N SER A 121 -0.64 -0.30 -5.52
CA SER A 121 -0.83 0.33 -6.83
C SER A 121 -1.83 -0.46 -7.67
N ALA A 122 -2.75 0.20 -8.36
CA ALA A 122 -3.66 -0.46 -9.31
C ALA A 122 -3.25 -0.17 -10.77
N HIS A 123 -2.85 -1.21 -11.48
CA HIS A 123 -2.38 -1.19 -12.87
C HIS A 123 -3.49 -1.44 -13.89
#